data_AF-A0ABD5FS53-F1
#
_entry.id   AF-A0ABD5FS53-F1
#
_cell.length_a   1.000
_cell.length_b   1.000
_cell.length_c   1.000
_cell.angle_alpha   90.00
_cell.angle_beta   90.00
_cell.angle_gamma   90.00
#
_symmetry.space_group_name_H-M   'P 1'
#
loop_
_entity.id
_entity.type
_entity.pdbx_description
1 polymer ?
#
loop_
_entity_poly.entity_id
_entity_poly.type
_entity_poly.pdbx_seq_one_letter_code
_entity_poly.pdbx_strand_id
1 'polypeptide(L)'
;MIQLKDKLKVNGGTRRYMEMIGLSLAFSLFAVSCTQDSDTFYPSSPEEEHPSVDESRMIPIQLSVDGVDQFYGGAVTRSGETVARLVQPLDSTYDTGYDVETTVESIPLENIVSTRANLGNVQFRVVAYRTDASSADHYAGTAVYKTNGSGVAAIVAKTATPVNSAGQWILGPGTYTFVCYSYGLNSAPAMLSGNWSATVSHNQDFMLCRKEGVVVAPDDRGEFTLGGISFTRQCALLQLAVTANDFTNNTVQQCAATVSNLNSNNITWNAGQTALSTGGTGGAVNFSWSSLNAATVNSNYIRCCHRAAVR
;
A
#
# COMPACT_ATOMS: atom_id res chain seq x y z
N MET A 1 -2.81 -20.08 -0.78
CA MET A 1 -3.71 -21.15 -0.29
C MET A 1 -4.95 -20.48 0.28
N ILE A 2 -6.05 -20.48 -0.46
CA ILE A 2 -7.33 -19.96 0.05
C ILE A 2 -7.89 -21.05 0.97
N GLN A 3 -7.91 -20.79 2.27
CA GLN A 3 -8.53 -21.67 3.25
C GLN A 3 -9.92 -21.10 3.54
N LEU A 4 -10.95 -21.71 2.95
CA LEU A 4 -12.35 -21.45 3.31
C LEU A 4 -12.59 -22.13 4.66
N LYS A 5 -12.38 -21.39 5.76
CA LYS A 5 -12.69 -21.90 7.10
C LYS A 5 -14.20 -21.81 7.35
N ASP A 6 -14.82 -22.97 7.57
CA ASP A 6 -16.07 -23.24 8.26
C ASP A 6 -16.98 -22.02 8.49
N LYS A 7 -17.97 -21.79 7.61
CA LYS A 7 -19.37 -21.39 7.93
C LYS A 7 -20.28 -21.43 6.67
N LEU A 8 -20.33 -22.55 5.96
CA LEU A 8 -21.51 -22.86 5.14
C LEU A 8 -22.41 -23.76 5.99
N LYS A 9 -23.39 -23.15 6.67
CA LYS A 9 -24.44 -23.91 7.36
C LYS A 9 -25.36 -24.53 6.30
N VAL A 10 -25.11 -25.76 5.93
CA VAL A 10 -26.13 -26.64 5.37
C VAL A 10 -26.93 -27.17 6.55
N ASN A 11 -28.23 -26.85 6.61
CA ASN A 11 -29.12 -27.32 7.68
C ASN A 11 -29.27 -28.85 7.61
N GLY A 12 -28.61 -29.57 8.51
CA GLY A 12 -28.85 -30.99 8.71
C GLY A 12 -27.93 -31.62 9.76
N GLY A 13 -28.50 -32.01 10.90
CA GLY A 13 -27.98 -33.11 11.73
C GLY A 13 -26.87 -32.78 12.73
N THR A 14 -27.21 -32.83 14.01
CA THR A 14 -26.29 -32.82 15.16
C THR A 14 -25.45 -34.11 15.24
N ARG A 15 -24.15 -34.04 15.58
CA ARG A 15 -23.50 -35.00 16.49
C ARG A 15 -22.19 -34.47 17.11
N ARG A 16 -21.89 -34.99 18.30
CA ARG A 16 -20.85 -34.56 19.26
C ARG A 16 -19.64 -35.52 19.29
N TYR A 17 -18.53 -34.98 19.85
CA TYR A 17 -17.31 -35.60 20.40
C TYR A 17 -16.34 -36.25 19.39
N MET A 18 -15.01 -36.18 19.51
CA MET A 18 -14.15 -36.50 20.66
C MET A 18 -12.71 -35.91 20.52
N GLU A 19 -11.97 -35.90 21.64
CA GLU A 19 -10.61 -35.37 21.87
C GLU A 19 -9.48 -35.99 21.02
N MET A 20 -8.37 -35.24 20.86
CA MET A 20 -7.03 -35.84 20.91
C MET A 20 -5.97 -34.85 21.43
N ILE A 21 -5.22 -35.34 22.41
CA ILE A 21 -4.09 -34.75 23.12
C ILE A 21 -2.83 -34.76 22.24
N GLY A 22 -2.01 -33.71 22.32
CA GLY A 22 -0.66 -33.66 21.74
C GLY A 22 0.25 -32.76 22.58
N LEU A 23 1.16 -33.42 23.31
CA LEU A 23 2.04 -32.93 24.37
C LEU A 23 3.29 -32.19 23.82
N SER A 24 4.01 -31.51 24.75
CA SER A 24 5.47 -31.21 24.74
C SER A 24 5.91 -29.91 24.04
N LEU A 25 6.83 -29.07 24.55
CA LEU A 25 7.73 -29.10 25.70
C LEU A 25 8.17 -27.65 26.08
N ALA A 26 8.73 -27.53 27.29
CA ALA A 26 9.18 -26.36 28.03
C ALA A 26 10.24 -25.44 27.34
N PHE A 27 10.34 -24.19 27.79
CA PHE A 27 11.50 -23.72 28.59
C PHE A 27 11.25 -22.32 29.18
N SER A 28 11.47 -22.21 30.48
CA SER A 28 11.36 -21.00 31.30
C SER A 28 12.50 -20.02 31.04
N LEU A 29 12.28 -18.72 31.17
CA LEU A 29 13.27 -17.83 31.77
C LEU A 29 12.58 -16.73 32.59
N PHE A 30 12.99 -16.64 33.85
CA PHE A 30 12.54 -15.66 34.83
C PHE A 30 13.03 -14.26 34.48
N ALA A 31 12.16 -13.28 34.67
CA ALA A 31 12.49 -11.87 34.69
C ALA A 31 13.18 -11.51 36.01
N VAL A 32 14.37 -10.90 35.93
CA VAL A 32 14.89 -9.92 36.90
C VAL A 32 15.90 -9.02 36.17
N SER A 33 15.64 -7.71 36.12
CA SER A 33 16.65 -6.75 36.59
C SER A 33 16.00 -5.42 36.91
N CYS A 34 16.34 -4.95 38.11
CA CYS A 34 15.96 -3.69 38.71
C CYS A 34 16.59 -2.50 37.99
N THR A 35 15.92 -1.38 38.21
CA THR A 35 16.26 0.03 37.99
C THR A 35 17.64 0.42 38.51
N GLN A 36 18.33 1.32 37.80
CA GLN A 36 19.17 2.31 38.46
C GLN A 36 19.25 3.60 37.64
N ASP A 37 18.81 4.68 38.27
CA ASP A 37 18.92 6.07 37.82
C ASP A 37 20.37 6.46 37.54
N SER A 38 20.59 7.21 36.46
CA SER A 38 21.73 8.12 36.39
C SER A 38 21.28 9.45 35.78
N ASP A 39 21.03 10.39 36.67
CA ASP A 39 21.02 11.82 36.41
C ASP A 39 22.33 12.21 35.70
N THR A 40 22.23 12.68 34.46
CA THR A 40 23.24 13.53 33.85
C THR A 40 22.57 14.79 33.31
N PHE A 41 22.65 15.82 34.15
CA PHE A 41 22.33 17.20 33.83
C PHE A 41 23.28 17.69 32.72
N TYR A 42 22.80 17.75 31.48
CA TYR A 42 23.48 18.48 30.41
C TYR A 42 22.97 19.92 30.41
N PRO A 43 23.86 20.94 30.49
CA PRO A 43 23.44 22.32 30.36
C PRO A 43 22.92 22.57 28.94
N SER A 44 21.74 23.19 28.86
CA SER A 44 21.10 23.63 27.63
C SER A 44 22.04 24.53 26.81
N SER A 45 22.44 24.05 25.64
CA SER A 45 23.08 24.86 24.60
C SER A 45 22.05 25.87 24.04
N PRO A 46 22.44 27.13 23.75
CA PRO A 46 21.53 28.12 23.20
C PRO A 46 20.97 27.64 21.86
N GLU A 47 19.69 27.95 21.61
CA GLU A 47 19.00 27.74 20.34
C GLU A 47 19.90 28.17 19.18
N GLU A 48 20.32 27.22 18.35
CA GLU A 48 20.89 27.53 17.04
C GLU A 48 19.79 28.23 16.25
N GLU A 49 19.95 29.54 16.02
CA GLU A 49 19.24 30.22 14.94
C GLU A 49 19.45 29.39 13.66
N HIS A 50 18.37 28.81 13.14
CA HIS A 50 18.36 28.21 11.82
C HIS A 50 18.93 29.25 10.83
N PRO A 51 19.98 28.91 10.05
CA PRO A 51 20.55 29.86 9.12
C PRO A 51 19.47 30.32 8.15
N SER A 52 19.31 31.65 8.02
CA SER A 52 18.39 32.26 7.07
C SER A 52 18.65 31.67 5.68
N VAL A 53 17.64 31.03 5.10
CA VAL A 53 17.69 30.52 3.73
C VAL A 53 17.90 31.72 2.82
N ASP A 54 19.04 31.78 2.11
CA ASP A 54 19.29 32.79 1.08
C ASP A 54 18.34 32.54 -0.10
N GLU A 55 17.15 33.16 -0.04
CA GLU A 55 16.08 33.01 -1.02
C GLU A 55 16.52 33.39 -2.44
N SER A 56 17.56 34.23 -2.60
CA SER A 56 18.00 34.73 -3.91
C SER A 56 18.53 33.65 -4.85
N ARG A 57 18.93 32.50 -4.29
CA ARG A 57 19.44 31.34 -5.04
C ARG A 57 18.49 30.15 -4.99
N MET A 58 17.32 30.28 -4.36
CA MET A 58 16.37 29.20 -4.18
C MET A 58 15.36 29.17 -5.31
N ILE A 59 14.99 27.97 -5.73
CA ILE A 59 14.17 27.72 -6.92
C ILE A 59 12.82 27.15 -6.45
N PRO A 60 11.68 27.80 -6.76
CA PRO A 60 10.35 27.26 -6.51
C PRO A 60 10.14 25.94 -7.26
N ILE A 61 9.63 24.94 -6.54
CA ILE A 61 9.37 23.60 -7.07
C ILE A 61 7.89 23.45 -7.37
N GLN A 62 7.57 23.25 -8.65
CA GLN A 62 6.26 22.86 -9.15
C GLN A 62 6.25 21.38 -9.51
N LEU A 63 5.07 20.75 -9.58
CA LEU A 63 4.94 19.35 -9.97
C LEU A 63 3.91 19.17 -11.08
N SER A 64 4.28 18.35 -12.07
CA SER A 64 3.38 17.84 -13.09
C SER A 64 3.23 16.33 -12.88
N VAL A 65 2.01 15.91 -12.52
CA VAL A 65 1.67 14.51 -12.30
C VAL A 65 1.09 13.94 -13.58
N ASP A 66 1.79 12.98 -14.17
CA ASP A 66 1.39 12.34 -15.42
C ASP A 66 0.31 11.26 -15.22
N GLY A 67 0.13 10.81 -13.97
CA GLY A 67 -0.95 9.90 -13.58
C GLY A 67 -0.52 8.80 -12.61
N VAL A 68 -1.32 7.73 -12.59
CA VAL A 68 -1.01 6.50 -11.87
C VAL A 68 -0.91 5.37 -12.88
N ASP A 69 0.18 4.61 -12.82
CA ASP A 69 0.27 3.34 -13.50
C ASP A 69 -0.74 2.40 -12.82
N GLN A 70 -1.83 2.12 -13.52
CA GLN A 70 -2.72 1.04 -13.15
C GLN A 70 -1.93 -0.27 -13.25
N PHE A 71 -2.19 -1.19 -12.30
CA PHE A 71 -1.65 -2.55 -12.28
C PHE A 71 -1.45 -3.06 -13.70
N TYR A 72 -0.26 -3.59 -14.02
CA TYR A 72 0.10 -4.23 -15.29
C TYR A 72 -1.12 -4.94 -15.91
N GLY A 73 -1.90 -4.27 -16.78
CA GLY A 73 -3.21 -4.76 -17.25
C GLY A 73 -4.35 -3.74 -17.43
N GLY A 74 -4.25 -2.52 -16.91
CA GLY A 74 -5.23 -1.45 -17.19
C GLY A 74 -6.68 -1.79 -16.77
N ALA A 75 -7.67 -1.12 -17.37
CA ALA A 75 -9.10 -1.23 -17.07
C ALA A 75 -9.74 -2.61 -17.31
N VAL A 76 -8.94 -3.64 -17.53
CA VAL A 76 -9.40 -4.99 -17.84
C VAL A 76 -9.28 -5.85 -16.58
N THR A 77 -10.41 -6.21 -15.99
CA THR A 77 -10.49 -7.17 -14.88
C THR A 77 -10.33 -8.62 -15.34
N ARG A 78 -10.05 -8.85 -16.62
CA ARG A 78 -9.91 -10.14 -17.29
C ARG A 78 -8.79 -10.06 -18.32
N SER A 79 -7.90 -11.03 -18.31
CA SER A 79 -6.71 -11.05 -19.15
C SER A 79 -6.92 -11.73 -20.49
N GLY A 80 -7.98 -12.53 -20.62
CA GLY A 80 -8.12 -13.44 -21.75
C GLY A 80 -7.09 -14.58 -21.73
N GLU A 81 -6.28 -14.67 -20.67
CA GLU A 81 -5.33 -15.76 -20.45
C GLU A 81 -6.07 -17.05 -20.07
N THR A 82 -5.35 -18.17 -20.14
CA THR A 82 -5.90 -19.46 -19.72
C THR A 82 -6.30 -19.39 -18.23
N VAL A 83 -7.60 -19.52 -17.97
CA VAL A 83 -8.14 -19.56 -16.62
C VAL A 83 -7.64 -20.82 -15.92
N ALA A 84 -6.88 -20.64 -14.83
CA ALA A 84 -6.49 -21.76 -13.97
C ALA A 84 -7.71 -22.24 -13.20
N ARG A 85 -8.05 -23.51 -13.35
CA ARG A 85 -9.22 -24.14 -12.74
C ARG A 85 -8.77 -25.16 -11.70
N LEU A 86 -9.26 -25.00 -10.47
CA LEU A 86 -9.07 -25.94 -9.38
C LEU A 86 -10.44 -26.38 -8.87
N VAL A 87 -10.73 -27.67 -9.00
CA VAL A 87 -11.95 -28.29 -8.47
C VAL A 87 -11.55 -29.13 -7.27
N GLN A 88 -12.23 -28.93 -6.14
CA GLN A 88 -12.04 -29.74 -4.95
C GLN A 88 -13.41 -30.12 -4.37
N PRO A 89 -13.57 -31.33 -3.81
CA PRO A 89 -14.81 -31.71 -3.15
C PRO A 89 -15.06 -30.78 -1.96
N LEU A 90 -16.33 -30.49 -1.69
CA LEU A 90 -16.71 -29.65 -0.54
C LEU A 90 -16.23 -30.27 0.79
N ASP A 91 -16.21 -31.60 0.87
CA ASP A 91 -15.65 -32.39 1.95
C ASP A 91 -14.77 -33.50 1.36
N SER A 92 -13.48 -33.53 1.73
CA SER A 92 -12.53 -34.52 1.23
C SER A 92 -12.76 -35.93 1.79
N THR A 93 -13.59 -36.07 2.82
CA THR A 93 -13.84 -37.34 3.52
C THR A 93 -15.21 -37.94 3.21
N TYR A 94 -16.11 -37.15 2.61
CA TYR A 94 -17.46 -37.57 2.29
C TYR A 94 -17.92 -36.95 0.97
N ASP A 95 -18.40 -37.78 0.05
CA ASP A 95 -18.96 -37.30 -1.22
C ASP A 95 -20.33 -36.66 -0.95
N THR A 96 -20.33 -35.33 -0.88
CA THR A 96 -21.54 -34.53 -0.67
C THR A 96 -22.35 -34.35 -1.95
N GLY A 97 -21.83 -34.76 -3.11
CA GLY A 97 -22.36 -34.39 -4.43
C GLY A 97 -22.12 -32.92 -4.81
N TYR A 98 -21.36 -32.17 -4.01
CA TYR A 98 -21.00 -30.77 -4.27
C TYR A 98 -19.48 -30.58 -4.37
N ASP A 99 -19.06 -29.85 -5.39
CA ASP A 99 -17.67 -29.43 -5.60
C ASP A 99 -17.52 -27.92 -5.47
N VAL A 100 -16.37 -27.50 -4.96
CA VAL A 100 -15.92 -26.11 -4.98
C VAL A 100 -14.99 -25.94 -6.18
N GLU A 101 -15.48 -25.21 -7.20
CA GLU A 101 -14.66 -24.79 -8.33
C GLU A 101 -14.10 -23.38 -8.09
N THR A 102 -12.77 -23.29 -8.02
CA THR A 102 -12.04 -22.02 -8.00
C THR A 102 -11.43 -21.79 -9.37
N THR A 103 -11.76 -20.66 -9.97
CA THR A 103 -11.14 -20.18 -11.20
C THR A 103 -10.28 -18.95 -10.90
N VAL A 104 -9.05 -18.96 -11.40
CA VAL A 104 -8.10 -17.84 -11.26
C VAL A 104 -7.65 -17.42 -12.64
N GLU A 105 -7.89 -16.16 -12.98
CA GLU A 105 -7.43 -15.54 -14.22
C GLU A 105 -6.31 -14.55 -13.87
N SER A 106 -5.09 -14.85 -14.32
CA SER A 106 -3.93 -13.99 -14.09
C SER A 106 -3.95 -12.84 -15.09
N ILE A 107 -3.63 -11.61 -14.65
CA ILE A 107 -3.50 -10.44 -15.53
C ILE A 107 -2.26 -10.63 -16.44
N PRO A 108 -2.29 -10.30 -17.75
CA PRO A 108 -1.18 -10.57 -18.66
C PRO A 108 0.09 -9.86 -18.17
N LEU A 109 1.25 -10.51 -18.34
CA LEU A 109 2.55 -9.91 -18.01
C LEU A 109 2.96 -8.82 -19.01
N GLU A 110 2.42 -8.87 -20.23
CA GLU A 110 2.73 -7.91 -21.29
C GLU A 110 1.80 -6.70 -21.22
N ASN A 111 2.40 -5.50 -21.29
CA ASN A 111 1.72 -4.21 -21.24
C ASN A 111 0.71 -4.07 -22.38
N ILE A 112 -0.54 -4.44 -22.16
CA ILE A 112 -1.64 -3.88 -22.94
C ILE A 112 -1.71 -2.40 -22.56
N VAL A 113 -1.57 -1.53 -23.55
CA VAL A 113 -1.47 -0.06 -23.44
C VAL A 113 -2.31 0.47 -22.27
N SER A 114 -1.63 0.87 -21.20
CA SER A 114 -2.25 1.53 -20.06
C SER A 114 -2.51 2.99 -20.43
N THR A 115 -3.78 3.38 -20.62
CA THR A 115 -4.12 4.79 -20.53
C THR A 115 -3.97 5.18 -19.06
N ARG A 116 -2.89 5.90 -18.71
CA ARG A 116 -2.66 6.40 -17.35
C ARG A 116 -3.96 7.02 -16.82
N ALA A 117 -4.40 6.57 -15.65
CA ALA A 117 -5.53 7.19 -14.99
C ALA A 117 -5.05 8.44 -14.26
N ASN A 118 -5.84 9.50 -14.31
CA ASN A 118 -5.59 10.69 -13.51
C ASN A 118 -5.58 10.29 -12.02
N LEU A 119 -4.54 10.68 -11.29
CA LEU A 119 -4.56 10.63 -9.84
C LEU A 119 -5.54 11.71 -9.36
N GLY A 120 -6.84 11.43 -9.27
CA GLY A 120 -7.85 12.44 -8.98
C GLY A 120 -8.14 12.63 -7.49
N ASN A 121 -8.15 13.87 -7.00
CA ASN A 121 -8.55 14.23 -5.63
C ASN A 121 -7.76 13.52 -4.50
N VAL A 122 -6.48 13.26 -4.71
CA VAL A 122 -5.60 12.57 -3.76
C VAL A 122 -4.51 13.51 -3.28
N GLN A 123 -4.10 13.34 -2.02
CA GLN A 123 -2.90 13.99 -1.49
C GLN A 123 -1.72 13.02 -1.49
N PHE A 124 -0.56 13.54 -1.87
CA PHE A 124 0.70 12.82 -1.87
C PHE A 124 1.81 13.70 -1.29
N ARG A 125 2.78 13.10 -0.62
CA ARG A 125 3.95 13.81 -0.11
C ARG A 125 5.13 13.56 -1.02
N VAL A 126 5.92 14.61 -1.21
CA VAL A 126 7.21 14.55 -1.90
C VAL A 126 8.30 14.91 -0.92
N VAL A 127 9.40 14.16 -0.97
CA VAL A 127 10.60 14.36 -0.15
C VAL A 127 11.79 14.43 -1.11
N ALA A 128 12.62 15.45 -0.96
CA ALA A 128 13.83 15.65 -1.75
C ALA A 128 15.07 15.31 -0.93
N TYR A 129 16.02 14.63 -1.58
CA TYR A 129 17.34 14.31 -1.04
C TYR A 129 18.43 14.83 -1.99
N ARG A 130 19.53 15.38 -1.46
CA ARG A 130 20.64 15.96 -2.26
C ARG A 130 21.53 14.91 -2.97
N THR A 131 21.25 13.63 -2.77
CA THR A 131 21.99 12.50 -3.34
C THR A 131 21.02 11.43 -3.83
N ASP A 132 21.53 10.32 -4.36
CA ASP A 132 20.79 9.09 -4.64
C ASP A 132 20.34 8.36 -3.36
N ALA A 133 21.00 8.61 -2.23
CA ALA A 133 20.65 8.01 -0.94
C ALA A 133 19.54 8.78 -0.21
N SER A 134 18.46 8.08 0.13
CA SER A 134 17.35 8.61 0.95
C SER A 134 17.63 8.44 2.43
N SER A 135 18.46 9.34 3.00
CA SER A 135 18.87 9.35 4.41
C SER A 135 18.65 10.71 5.06
N ALA A 136 18.88 10.79 6.38
CA ALA A 136 18.74 12.03 7.14
C ALA A 136 19.75 13.09 6.68
N ASP A 137 20.99 12.67 6.49
CA ASP A 137 22.12 13.54 6.14
C ASP A 137 21.98 14.17 4.76
N HIS A 138 21.10 13.62 3.92
CA HIS A 138 20.86 14.11 2.56
C HIS A 138 19.49 14.76 2.41
N TYR A 139 18.68 14.83 3.45
CA TYR A 139 17.37 15.46 3.39
C TYR A 139 17.49 16.93 2.99
N ALA A 140 16.73 17.32 1.97
CA ALA A 140 16.72 18.69 1.44
C ALA A 140 15.40 19.41 1.68
N GLY A 141 14.30 18.67 1.80
CA GLY A 141 12.98 19.27 1.98
C GLY A 141 11.83 18.32 1.72
N THR A 142 10.62 18.79 2.01
CA THR A 142 9.36 18.10 1.73
C THR A 142 8.26 19.08 1.36
N ALA A 143 7.24 18.60 0.64
CA ALA A 143 5.96 19.26 0.52
C ALA A 143 4.84 18.24 0.26
N VAL A 144 3.60 18.61 0.60
CA VAL A 144 2.42 17.83 0.24
C VAL A 144 1.72 18.53 -0.92
N TYR A 145 1.29 17.72 -1.88
CA TYR A 145 0.51 18.17 -3.03
C TYR A 145 -0.83 17.47 -3.06
N LYS A 146 -1.84 18.19 -3.53
CA LYS A 146 -3.18 17.68 -3.76
C LYS A 146 -3.48 17.77 -5.25
N THR A 147 -3.90 16.66 -5.83
CA THR A 147 -4.43 16.66 -7.19
C THR A 147 -5.91 17.05 -7.21
N ASN A 148 -6.35 17.75 -8.26
CA ASN A 148 -7.78 17.95 -8.53
C ASN A 148 -8.37 16.72 -9.28
N GLY A 149 -9.65 16.78 -9.68
CA GLY A 149 -10.30 15.70 -10.43
C GLY A 149 -9.67 15.39 -11.80
N SER A 150 -8.92 16.32 -12.37
CA SER A 150 -8.19 16.19 -13.64
C SER A 150 -6.73 15.76 -13.46
N GLY A 151 -6.27 15.50 -12.24
CA GLY A 151 -4.90 15.09 -11.95
C GLY A 151 -3.89 16.23 -11.79
N VAL A 152 -4.31 17.50 -11.92
CA VAL A 152 -3.41 18.66 -11.74
C VAL A 152 -3.09 18.84 -10.27
N ALA A 153 -1.80 18.83 -9.93
CA ALA A 153 -1.31 18.96 -8.56
C ALA A 153 -1.12 20.42 -8.15
N ALA A 154 -1.54 20.76 -6.94
CA ALA A 154 -1.26 22.04 -6.29
C ALA A 154 -0.72 21.80 -4.87
N ILE A 155 0.18 22.67 -4.42
CA ILE A 155 0.77 22.56 -3.10
C ILE A 155 -0.28 22.74 -2.00
N VAL A 156 -0.21 21.93 -0.95
CA VAL A 156 -1.03 22.09 0.25
C VAL A 156 -0.35 23.09 1.18
N ALA A 157 -1.04 24.18 1.49
CA ALA A 157 -0.50 25.25 2.32
C ALA A 157 0.06 24.72 3.65
N LYS A 158 1.18 25.32 4.10
CA LYS A 158 1.87 25.00 5.37
C LYS A 158 2.45 23.58 5.47
N THR A 159 2.60 22.87 4.35
CA THR A 159 3.21 21.53 4.33
C THR A 159 4.62 21.50 3.76
N ALA A 160 5.06 22.62 3.17
CA ALA A 160 6.33 22.77 2.49
C ALA A 160 7.46 23.13 3.47
N THR A 161 8.64 22.56 3.25
CA THR A 161 9.86 22.91 3.99
C THR A 161 11.08 22.61 3.10
N PRO A 162 12.01 23.55 2.87
CA PRO A 162 11.88 24.97 3.20
C PRO A 162 10.83 25.67 2.31
N VAL A 163 10.33 26.81 2.77
CA VAL A 163 9.23 27.53 2.13
C VAL A 163 9.64 28.99 1.93
N ASN A 164 9.28 29.59 0.79
CA ASN A 164 9.49 31.03 0.57
C ASN A 164 8.36 31.86 1.21
N SER A 165 8.52 33.18 1.19
CA SER A 165 7.50 34.14 1.62
C SER A 165 6.12 33.96 0.94
N ALA A 166 6.05 33.39 -0.26
CA ALA A 166 4.81 33.09 -0.98
C ALA A 166 4.17 31.74 -0.62
N GLY A 167 4.78 30.96 0.28
CA GLY A 167 4.27 29.64 0.67
C GLY A 167 4.63 28.50 -0.29
N GLN A 168 5.50 28.75 -1.28
CA GLN A 168 5.95 27.76 -2.25
C GLN A 168 7.11 26.93 -1.69
N TRP A 169 7.17 25.66 -2.07
CA TRP A 169 8.31 24.81 -1.76
C TRP A 169 9.51 25.26 -2.57
N ILE A 170 10.66 25.45 -1.92
CA ILE A 170 11.88 25.93 -2.57
C ILE A 170 13.05 24.98 -2.30
N LEU A 171 13.93 24.81 -3.28
CA LEU A 171 15.20 24.08 -3.13
C LEU A 171 16.34 24.87 -3.79
N GLY A 172 17.56 24.73 -3.28
CA GLY A 172 18.73 25.30 -3.94
C GLY A 172 19.09 24.55 -5.23
N PRO A 173 19.83 25.15 -6.17
CA PRO A 173 20.29 24.47 -7.38
C PRO A 173 21.14 23.25 -7.02
N GLY A 174 20.96 22.15 -7.75
CA GLY A 174 21.70 20.93 -7.52
C GLY A 174 21.01 19.68 -8.07
N THR A 175 21.62 18.53 -7.85
CA THR A 175 21.06 17.23 -8.24
C THR A 175 20.35 16.61 -7.05
N TYR A 176 19.13 16.11 -7.27
CA TYR A 176 18.28 15.58 -6.22
C TYR A 176 17.66 14.24 -6.59
N THR A 177 17.32 13.48 -5.55
CA THR A 177 16.37 12.38 -5.61
C THR A 177 15.05 12.80 -4.98
N PHE A 178 13.96 12.65 -5.74
CA PHE A 178 12.60 12.88 -5.26
C PHE A 178 11.91 11.56 -4.99
N VAL A 179 11.40 11.40 -3.77
CA VAL A 179 10.57 10.28 -3.35
C VAL A 179 9.16 10.79 -3.11
N CYS A 180 8.21 10.29 -3.88
CA CYS A 180 6.80 10.61 -3.75
C CYS A 180 6.04 9.40 -3.21
N TYR A 181 5.15 9.62 -2.24
CA TYR A 181 4.30 8.55 -1.72
C TYR A 181 2.89 9.04 -1.38
N SER A 182 1.92 8.13 -1.48
CA SER A 182 0.52 8.37 -1.16
C SER A 182 -0.16 7.11 -0.63
N TYR A 183 -1.25 7.29 0.11
CA TYR A 183 -2.17 6.23 0.53
C TYR A 183 -3.47 6.23 -0.28
N GLY A 184 -3.54 7.04 -1.36
CA GLY A 184 -4.73 7.18 -2.20
C GLY A 184 -5.91 7.86 -1.53
N LEU A 185 -5.64 8.68 -0.51
CA LEU A 185 -6.64 9.41 0.27
C LEU A 185 -6.52 10.91 0.01
N ASN A 186 -7.61 11.64 0.22
CA ASN A 186 -7.61 13.11 0.28
C ASN A 186 -7.17 13.61 1.68
N SER A 187 -6.05 13.07 2.17
CA SER A 187 -5.45 13.42 3.45
C SER A 187 -3.95 13.38 3.32
N ALA A 188 -3.27 14.39 3.85
CA ALA A 188 -1.82 14.50 3.77
C ALA A 188 -1.14 13.24 4.36
N PRO A 189 -0.29 12.54 3.59
CA PRO A 189 0.54 11.49 4.16
C PRO A 189 1.40 12.07 5.29
N ALA A 190 1.50 11.36 6.41
CA ALA A 190 2.35 11.75 7.52
C ALA A 190 3.81 11.90 7.04
N MET A 191 4.55 12.80 7.67
CA MET A 191 5.99 12.94 7.43
C MET A 191 6.71 11.64 7.79
N LEU A 192 7.73 11.29 7.03
CA LEU A 192 8.58 10.14 7.36
C LEU A 192 9.26 10.39 8.70
N SER A 193 9.32 9.37 9.54
CA SER A 193 9.90 9.44 10.88
C SER A 193 10.84 8.27 11.13
N GLY A 194 11.70 8.42 12.14
CA GLY A 194 12.75 7.44 12.45
C GLY A 194 13.71 7.26 11.26
N ASN A 195 13.88 6.01 10.81
CA ASN A 195 14.74 5.61 9.68
C ASN A 195 14.19 6.02 8.29
N TRP A 196 13.50 7.15 8.16
CA TRP A 196 12.83 7.58 6.92
C TRP A 196 11.81 6.57 6.41
N SER A 197 10.99 6.08 7.34
CA SER A 197 10.03 5.02 7.07
C SER A 197 8.58 5.44 7.29
N ALA A 198 7.69 4.66 6.68
CA ALA A 198 6.25 4.71 6.91
C ALA A 198 5.69 3.30 7.08
N THR A 199 4.63 3.18 7.87
CA THR A 199 3.89 1.92 8.00
C THR A 199 2.79 1.85 6.96
N VAL A 200 2.68 0.69 6.31
CA VAL A 200 1.66 0.38 5.31
C VAL A 200 0.91 -0.86 5.76
N SER A 201 -0.41 -0.80 5.75
CA SER A 201 -1.28 -1.89 6.14
C SER A 201 -2.13 -2.37 4.97
N HIS A 202 -2.71 -3.56 5.10
CA HIS A 202 -3.75 -4.01 4.18
C HIS A 202 -4.92 -3.00 4.11
N ASN A 203 -5.66 -3.01 3.00
CA ASN A 203 -6.71 -2.07 2.64
C ASN A 203 -6.28 -0.63 2.35
N GLN A 204 -4.97 -0.33 2.33
CA GLN A 204 -4.47 0.97 1.91
C GLN A 204 -4.06 0.98 0.42
N ASP A 205 -4.28 2.10 -0.27
CA ASP A 205 -3.84 2.29 -1.67
C ASP A 205 -2.43 2.89 -1.70
N PHE A 206 -1.48 2.16 -1.13
CA PHE A 206 -0.12 2.68 -1.04
C PHE A 206 0.53 2.75 -2.42
N MET A 207 1.03 3.93 -2.77
CA MET A 207 1.55 4.28 -4.08
C MET A 207 2.90 4.98 -3.94
N LEU A 208 3.84 4.66 -4.83
CA LEU A 208 5.19 5.20 -4.83
C LEU A 208 5.58 5.78 -6.20
N CYS A 209 6.36 6.84 -6.21
CA CYS A 209 7.11 7.30 -7.37
C CYS A 209 8.50 7.75 -6.91
N ARG A 210 9.54 7.37 -7.62
CA ARG A 210 10.92 7.76 -7.31
C ARG A 210 11.61 8.28 -8.56
N LYS A 211 12.28 9.43 -8.42
CA LYS A 211 13.02 10.12 -9.48
C LYS A 211 14.41 10.44 -8.96
N GLU A 212 15.41 9.78 -9.52
CA GLU A 212 16.81 9.97 -9.14
C GLU A 212 17.52 10.86 -10.18
N GLY A 213 18.61 11.52 -9.76
CA GLY A 213 19.45 12.30 -10.67
C GLY A 213 18.78 13.53 -11.27
N VAL A 214 17.74 14.08 -10.61
CA VAL A 214 17.00 15.24 -11.11
C VAL A 214 17.82 16.50 -10.86
N VAL A 215 18.25 17.16 -11.95
CA VAL A 215 18.96 18.43 -11.87
C VAL A 215 17.96 19.57 -11.71
N VAL A 216 17.91 20.15 -10.51
CA VAL A 216 17.11 21.34 -10.21
C VAL A 216 17.91 22.58 -10.60
N ALA A 217 17.41 23.28 -11.62
CA ALA A 217 17.91 24.55 -12.13
C ALA A 217 16.70 25.41 -12.51
N PRO A 218 16.79 26.75 -12.41
CA PRO A 218 15.68 27.63 -12.75
C PRO A 218 15.41 27.61 -14.26
N ASP A 219 14.14 27.66 -14.63
CA ASP A 219 13.66 27.96 -15.97
C ASP A 219 13.64 29.49 -16.25
N ASP A 220 13.10 29.90 -17.40
CA ASP A 220 12.98 31.31 -17.79
C ASP A 220 12.11 32.15 -16.83
N ARG A 221 11.34 31.50 -15.94
CA ARG A 221 10.51 32.13 -14.91
C ARG A 221 11.16 32.07 -13.52
N GLY A 222 12.34 31.48 -13.40
CA GLY A 222 13.02 31.25 -12.13
C GLY A 222 12.50 30.05 -11.35
N GLU A 223 11.63 29.22 -11.95
CA GLU A 223 10.98 28.07 -11.31
C GLU A 223 11.57 26.74 -11.81
N PHE A 224 11.20 25.64 -11.17
CA PHE A 224 11.50 24.30 -11.66
C PHE A 224 10.24 23.44 -11.60
N THR A 225 9.89 22.78 -12.71
CA THR A 225 8.77 21.83 -12.74
C THR A 225 9.28 20.39 -12.75
N LEU A 226 9.02 19.65 -11.67
CA LEU A 226 9.22 18.22 -11.62
C LEU A 226 8.12 17.51 -12.41
N GLY A 227 8.42 17.13 -13.64
CA GLY A 227 7.53 16.32 -14.49
C GLY A 227 7.80 14.82 -14.41
N GLY A 228 7.07 14.04 -15.20
CA GLY A 228 7.34 12.62 -15.33
C GLY A 228 6.85 11.77 -14.14
N ILE A 229 6.01 12.33 -13.26
CA ILE A 229 5.59 11.66 -12.03
C ILE A 229 4.47 10.68 -12.37
N SER A 230 4.82 9.40 -12.30
CA SER A 230 3.88 8.29 -12.43
C SER A 230 3.93 7.45 -11.15
N PHE A 231 2.79 7.30 -10.49
CA PHE A 231 2.71 6.49 -9.28
C PHE A 231 2.50 5.01 -9.62
N THR A 232 3.25 4.14 -8.94
CA THR A 232 3.07 2.69 -8.98
C THR A 232 2.40 2.22 -7.69
N ARG A 233 1.26 1.53 -7.81
CA ARG A 233 0.56 0.90 -6.68
C ARG A 233 1.35 -0.30 -6.16
N GLN A 234 1.44 -0.39 -4.84
CA GLN A 234 2.24 -1.41 -4.15
C GLN A 234 1.41 -2.57 -3.58
N CYS A 235 0.09 -2.44 -3.55
CA CYS A 235 -0.82 -3.48 -3.06
C CYS A 235 -1.86 -3.79 -4.14
N ALA A 236 -2.16 -5.07 -4.36
CA ALA A 236 -3.10 -5.55 -5.38
C ALA A 236 -4.56 -5.32 -4.95
N LEU A 237 -5.44 -5.05 -5.90
CA LEU A 237 -6.88 -4.95 -5.66
C LEU A 237 -7.56 -6.30 -5.96
N LEU A 238 -8.29 -6.86 -4.99
CA LEU A 238 -9.02 -8.11 -5.14
C LEU A 238 -10.52 -7.89 -4.91
N GLN A 239 -11.31 -8.68 -5.62
CA GLN A 239 -12.74 -8.88 -5.41
C GLN A 239 -13.06 -10.35 -5.63
N LEU A 240 -13.95 -10.90 -4.80
CA LEU A 240 -14.44 -12.27 -4.94
C LEU A 240 -15.89 -12.25 -5.41
N ALA A 241 -16.19 -13.07 -6.40
CA ALA A 241 -17.55 -13.36 -6.84
C ALA A 241 -17.91 -14.79 -6.43
N VAL A 242 -19.08 -14.98 -5.83
CA VAL A 242 -19.63 -16.30 -5.50
C VAL A 242 -20.88 -16.49 -6.32
N THR A 243 -20.98 -17.60 -7.04
CA THR A 243 -22.13 -17.92 -7.89
C THR A 243 -22.67 -19.31 -7.52
N ALA A 244 -23.98 -19.41 -7.33
CA ALA A 244 -24.69 -20.66 -7.12
C ALA A 244 -25.39 -21.08 -8.42
N ASN A 245 -24.96 -22.18 -9.03
CA ASN A 245 -25.45 -22.68 -10.32
C ASN A 245 -26.18 -24.04 -10.18
N ASP A 246 -26.83 -24.47 -11.26
CA ASP A 246 -27.35 -25.82 -11.48
C ASP A 246 -28.69 -26.21 -10.82
N PHE A 247 -29.33 -25.33 -10.02
CA PHE A 247 -30.70 -25.54 -9.53
C PHE A 247 -31.61 -24.34 -9.80
N THR A 248 -32.90 -24.62 -10.06
CA THR A 248 -33.95 -23.60 -10.13
C THR A 248 -34.15 -22.97 -8.74
N ASN A 249 -33.92 -21.66 -8.61
CA ASN A 249 -33.98 -20.84 -7.39
C ASN A 249 -32.72 -20.82 -6.50
N ASN A 250 -31.53 -20.95 -7.07
CA ASN A 250 -30.30 -20.70 -6.33
C ASN A 250 -30.14 -19.24 -5.90
N THR A 251 -30.03 -19.02 -4.59
CA THR A 251 -29.70 -17.72 -4.02
C THR A 251 -28.57 -17.87 -3.01
N VAL A 252 -27.53 -17.06 -3.14
CA VAL A 252 -26.47 -16.98 -2.14
C VAL A 252 -26.95 -16.13 -0.97
N GLN A 253 -27.22 -16.77 0.17
CA GLN A 253 -27.79 -16.11 1.35
C GLN A 253 -26.74 -15.70 2.39
N GLN A 254 -25.55 -16.30 2.37
CA GLN A 254 -24.45 -15.99 3.28
C GLN A 254 -23.12 -16.26 2.58
N CYS A 255 -22.13 -15.40 2.83
CA CYS A 255 -20.76 -15.55 2.36
C CYS A 255 -19.79 -14.98 3.39
N ALA A 256 -18.67 -15.67 3.57
CA ALA A 256 -17.51 -15.18 4.28
C ALA A 256 -16.27 -15.81 3.65
N ALA A 257 -15.22 -15.04 3.46
CA ALA A 257 -13.95 -15.57 2.97
C ALA A 257 -12.79 -14.83 3.62
N THR A 258 -11.69 -15.55 3.81
CA THR A 258 -10.44 -15.02 4.32
C THR A 258 -9.33 -15.41 3.37
N VAL A 259 -8.55 -14.42 2.93
CA VAL A 259 -7.28 -14.66 2.25
C VAL A 259 -6.18 -14.51 3.28
N SER A 260 -5.46 -15.59 3.54
CA SER A 260 -4.37 -15.69 4.51
C SER A 260 -3.02 -15.88 3.83
N ASN A 261 -1.94 -15.95 4.62
CA ASN A 261 -0.56 -16.04 4.12
C ASN A 261 -0.13 -14.84 3.29
N LEU A 262 -0.75 -13.69 3.53
CA LEU A 262 -0.31 -12.42 2.99
C LEU A 262 0.93 -11.94 3.73
N ASN A 263 1.42 -10.78 3.32
CA ASN A 263 2.45 -10.05 4.04
C ASN A 263 1.98 -9.76 5.49
N SER A 264 2.88 -9.33 6.36
CA SER A 264 2.51 -8.85 7.69
C SER A 264 1.42 -7.77 7.61
N ASN A 265 0.52 -7.76 8.59
CA ASN A 265 -0.60 -6.78 8.61
C ASN A 265 -0.13 -5.33 8.58
N ASN A 266 1.08 -5.08 9.11
CA ASN A 266 1.79 -3.80 9.06
C ASN A 266 3.17 -4.05 8.46
N ILE A 267 3.48 -3.33 7.39
CA ILE A 267 4.71 -3.41 6.60
C ILE A 267 5.44 -2.08 6.77
N THR A 268 6.70 -2.13 7.16
CA THR A 268 7.54 -0.94 7.19
C THR A 268 8.18 -0.74 5.83
N TRP A 269 7.85 0.38 5.18
CA TRP A 269 8.51 0.84 3.97
C TRP A 269 9.52 1.94 4.33
N ASN A 270 10.72 1.90 3.76
CA ASN A 270 11.72 2.96 3.88
C ASN A 270 11.86 3.72 2.56
N ALA A 271 12.12 5.03 2.62
CA ALA A 271 12.25 5.88 1.44
C ALA A 271 13.31 5.42 0.42
N GLY A 272 14.35 4.70 0.88
CA GLY A 272 15.36 4.09 0.02
C GLY A 272 14.88 2.87 -0.78
N GLN A 273 13.68 2.34 -0.50
CA GLN A 273 13.12 1.18 -1.18
C GLN A 273 12.24 1.59 -2.34
N THR A 274 12.42 0.94 -3.50
CA THR A 274 11.61 1.15 -4.70
C THR A 274 10.26 0.41 -4.67
N ALA A 275 10.11 -0.56 -3.76
CA ALA A 275 8.90 -1.34 -3.58
C ALA A 275 8.68 -1.72 -2.10
N LEU A 276 7.46 -2.09 -1.75
CA LEU A 276 7.19 -2.72 -0.44
C LEU A 276 7.96 -4.03 -0.31
N SER A 277 8.47 -4.30 0.90
CA SER A 277 9.06 -5.60 1.20
C SER A 277 8.02 -6.69 1.04
N THR A 278 8.42 -7.84 0.49
CA THR A 278 7.53 -8.97 0.21
C THR A 278 7.69 -10.11 1.23
N GLY A 279 8.41 -9.87 2.34
CA GLY A 279 8.56 -10.82 3.45
C GLY A 279 7.50 -10.60 4.54
N GLY A 280 7.09 -11.66 5.26
CA GLY A 280 6.12 -11.54 6.35
C GLY A 280 5.62 -12.88 6.91
N THR A 281 5.00 -12.87 8.09
CA THR A 281 4.62 -14.05 8.89
C THR A 281 3.12 -14.37 8.88
N GLY A 282 2.40 -14.04 7.80
CA GLY A 282 1.06 -14.57 7.54
C GLY A 282 -0.10 -13.65 7.91
N GLY A 283 -0.08 -12.40 7.42
CA GLY A 283 -1.26 -11.53 7.50
C GLY A 283 -2.46 -12.10 6.75
N ALA A 284 -3.63 -11.55 7.05
CA ALA A 284 -4.89 -12.00 6.49
C ALA A 284 -5.86 -10.84 6.28
N VAL A 285 -6.72 -10.97 5.28
CA VAL A 285 -7.81 -10.05 4.97
C VAL A 285 -9.12 -10.80 4.86
N ASN A 286 -10.19 -10.22 5.39
CA ASN A 286 -11.52 -10.80 5.38
C ASN A 286 -12.39 -10.07 4.35
N PHE A 287 -13.06 -10.84 3.51
CA PHE A 287 -14.06 -10.35 2.55
C PHE A 287 -15.45 -10.40 3.16
N SER A 288 -16.26 -9.40 2.81
CA SER A 288 -17.66 -9.28 3.19
C SER A 288 -18.52 -8.96 1.96
N TRP A 289 -19.79 -9.34 2.03
CA TRP A 289 -20.78 -9.11 0.97
C TRP A 289 -21.89 -8.25 1.54
N SER A 290 -22.07 -7.05 0.99
CA SER A 290 -23.13 -6.12 1.41
C SER A 290 -24.48 -6.41 0.73
N SER A 291 -24.46 -7.15 -0.37
CA SER A 291 -25.65 -7.52 -1.16
C SER A 291 -25.68 -9.03 -1.35
N LEU A 292 -26.74 -9.65 -0.83
CA LEU A 292 -26.98 -11.10 -0.85
C LEU A 292 -28.33 -11.39 -1.50
N ASN A 293 -28.75 -12.66 -1.53
CA ASN A 293 -30.01 -13.14 -2.10
C ASN A 293 -30.09 -13.02 -3.64
N ALA A 294 -28.96 -13.21 -4.30
CA ALA A 294 -28.86 -13.32 -5.77
C ALA A 294 -28.10 -14.59 -6.15
N ALA A 295 -28.24 -15.04 -7.40
CA ALA A 295 -27.50 -16.20 -7.92
C ALA A 295 -25.99 -15.95 -7.93
N THR A 296 -25.57 -14.71 -8.24
CA THR A 296 -24.18 -14.24 -8.14
C THR A 296 -24.11 -13.06 -7.18
N VAL A 297 -23.16 -13.11 -6.24
CA VAL A 297 -22.90 -12.05 -5.27
C VAL A 297 -21.42 -11.66 -5.29
N ASN A 298 -21.13 -10.37 -5.20
CA ASN A 298 -19.77 -9.82 -5.24
C ASN A 298 -19.38 -9.26 -3.88
N SER A 299 -18.13 -9.52 -3.47
CA SER A 299 -17.58 -8.99 -2.23
C SER A 299 -17.29 -7.49 -2.36
N ASN A 300 -16.99 -6.87 -1.22
CA ASN A 300 -16.25 -5.61 -1.21
C ASN A 300 -14.88 -5.79 -1.91
N TYR A 301 -14.34 -4.69 -2.44
CA TYR A 301 -12.96 -4.65 -2.89
C TYR A 301 -12.01 -4.58 -1.70
N ILE A 302 -10.90 -5.31 -1.79
CA ILE A 302 -9.84 -5.35 -0.77
C ILE A 302 -8.51 -5.07 -1.43
N ARG A 303 -7.69 -4.23 -0.79
CA ARG A 303 -6.29 -4.05 -1.21
C ARG A 303 -5.39 -4.95 -0.36
N CYS A 304 -4.71 -5.89 -0.98
CA CYS A 304 -3.79 -6.78 -0.28
C CYS A 304 -2.35 -6.50 -0.70
N CYS A 305 -1.46 -6.42 0.29
CA CYS A 305 -0.05 -6.20 0.02
C CYS A 305 0.61 -7.57 -0.08
N HIS A 306 1.36 -7.78 -1.17
CA HIS A 306 1.80 -9.11 -1.57
C HIS A 306 2.95 -9.63 -0.71
N ARG A 307 3.00 -10.96 -0.55
CA ARG A 307 4.14 -11.69 0.00
C ARG A 307 4.74 -12.54 -1.11
N ALA A 308 6.05 -12.54 -1.25
CA ALA A 308 6.74 -13.41 -2.20
C ALA A 308 6.45 -14.87 -1.82
N ALA A 309 5.91 -15.65 -2.75
CA ALA A 309 5.79 -17.08 -2.58
C ALA A 309 7.20 -17.68 -2.54
N VAL A 310 7.56 -18.33 -1.43
CA VAL A 310 8.72 -19.22 -1.40
C VAL A 310 8.37 -20.37 -2.34
N ARG A 311 9.09 -20.47 -3.47
CA ARG A 311 8.99 -21.61 -4.38
C ARG A 311 9.62 -22.84 -3.76
#